data_AF-A0A0V8ER13-F1
#
_entry.id   AF-A0A0V8ER13-F1
#
_cell.length_a   1.000
_cell.length_b   1.000
_cell.length_c   1.000
_cell.angle_alpha   90.00
_cell.angle_beta   90.00
_cell.angle_gamma   90.00
#
_symmetry.space_group_name_H-M   'P 1'
#
loop_
_entity.id
_entity.type
_entity.pdbx_description
1 polymer ?
#
loop_
_entity_poly.entity_id
_entity_poly.type
_entity_poly.pdbx_seq_one_letter_code
_entity_poly.pdbx_strand_id
1 'polypeptide(L)'
;MNNKRISEIVDEEMIKQDANRYRDMRKILTIPKSIADELDSVFAGVDATDIGYVLDQTGPYGLRVFDDYYFKNKNIIALYLAGKALGVDLVKVVADE
;
A
#
# COMPACT_ATOMS: atom_id res chain seq x y z
N MET A 1 41.29 -12.44 -18.98
CA MET A 1 40.12 -13.28 -19.31
C MET A 1 39.45 -13.70 -18.00
N ASN A 2 38.23 -13.24 -17.73
CA ASN A 2 37.49 -13.62 -16.53
C ASN A 2 36.90 -15.03 -16.71
N ASN A 3 37.66 -16.06 -16.31
CA ASN A 3 37.15 -17.42 -16.23
C ASN A 3 36.43 -17.60 -14.89
N LYS A 4 35.23 -17.01 -14.77
CA LYS A 4 34.32 -17.33 -13.66
C LYS A 4 33.89 -18.79 -13.80
N ARG A 5 33.92 -19.56 -12.71
CA ARG A 5 33.49 -20.97 -12.74
C ARG A 5 31.97 -21.03 -12.94
N ILE A 6 31.48 -21.99 -13.71
CA ILE A 6 30.06 -22.15 -14.02
C ILE A 6 29.20 -22.18 -12.75
N SER A 7 29.69 -22.78 -11.66
CA SER A 7 29.01 -22.79 -10.35
C SER A 7 28.78 -21.38 -9.78
N GLU A 8 29.78 -20.50 -9.84
CA GLU A 8 29.68 -19.12 -9.34
C GLU A 8 28.69 -18.30 -10.17
N ILE A 9 28.61 -18.56 -11.48
CA ILE A 9 27.64 -17.90 -12.37
C ILE A 9 26.23 -18.35 -12.03
N VAL A 10 26.02 -19.65 -11.78
CA VAL A 10 24.72 -20.21 -11.40
C VAL A 10 24.26 -19.65 -10.05
N ASP A 11 25.14 -19.58 -9.05
CA ASP A 11 24.81 -19.05 -7.73
C ASP A 11 24.43 -17.57 -7.79
N GLU A 12 25.14 -16.75 -8.58
CA GLU A 12 24.82 -15.34 -8.77
C GLU A 12 23.46 -15.13 -9.46
N GLU A 13 23.14 -15.93 -10.47
CA GLU A 13 21.85 -15.85 -11.17
C GLU A 13 20.69 -16.32 -10.27
N MET A 14 20.89 -17.37 -9.46
CA MET A 14 19.91 -17.80 -8.46
C MET A 14 19.61 -16.70 -7.43
N ILE A 15 20.65 -16.02 -6.92
CA ILE A 15 20.49 -14.89 -5.99
C ILE A 15 19.73 -13.73 -6.64
N LYS A 16 20.04 -13.38 -7.89
CA LYS A 16 19.31 -12.34 -8.63
C LYS A 16 17.86 -12.71 -8.86
N GLN A 17 17.59 -13.96 -9.22
CA GLN A 17 16.24 -14.46 -9.46
C GLN A 17 15.39 -14.39 -8.18
N ASP A 18 15.95 -14.82 -7.05
CA ASP A 18 15.29 -14.71 -5.75
C ASP A 18 15.05 -13.24 -5.37
N ALA A 19 16.04 -12.36 -5.54
CA ALA A 19 15.87 -10.93 -5.26
C ALA A 19 14.76 -10.29 -6.12
N ASN A 20 14.69 -10.64 -7.41
CA ASN A 20 13.63 -10.18 -8.31
C ASN A 20 12.26 -10.73 -7.89
N ARG A 21 12.20 -12.01 -7.48
CA ARG A 21 10.97 -12.63 -6.98
C ARG A 21 10.47 -11.96 -5.69
N TYR A 22 11.38 -11.65 -4.76
CA TYR A 22 11.05 -10.87 -3.55
C TYR A 22 10.54 -9.47 -3.91
N ARG A 23 11.16 -8.79 -4.87
CA ARG A 23 10.73 -7.46 -5.34
C ARG A 23 9.34 -7.51 -5.96
N ASP A 24 9.06 -8.50 -6.80
CA ASP A 24 7.76 -8.68 -7.45
C ASP A 24 6.64 -9.04 -6.46
N MET A 25 6.97 -9.75 -5.38
CA MET A 25 6.06 -10.02 -4.26
C MET A 25 5.79 -8.75 -3.42
N ARG A 26 6.74 -7.81 -3.35
CA ARG A 26 6.64 -6.55 -2.59
C ARG A 26 6.00 -5.41 -3.40
N LYS A 27 4.97 -5.69 -4.19
CA LYS A 27 4.18 -4.65 -4.85
C LYS A 27 3.36 -3.88 -3.81
N ILE A 28 3.89 -2.75 -3.37
CA ILE A 28 3.25 -1.82 -2.45
C ILE A 28 2.55 -0.75 -3.28
N LEU A 29 1.28 -0.50 -2.98
CA LEU A 29 0.53 0.58 -3.62
C LEU A 29 1.15 1.92 -3.22
N THR A 30 1.25 2.87 -4.16
CA THR A 30 1.81 4.20 -3.86
C THR A 30 0.74 5.27 -3.99
N ILE A 31 0.68 6.19 -3.02
CA ILE A 31 -0.23 7.35 -3.06
C ILE A 31 0.54 8.67 -2.84
N PRO A 32 0.10 9.78 -3.45
CA PRO A 32 0.65 11.11 -3.18
C PRO A 32 0.42 11.55 -1.73
N LYS A 33 1.27 12.45 -1.23
CA LYS A 33 1.17 12.98 0.13
C LYS A 33 -0.11 13.78 0.33
N SER A 34 -0.51 14.58 -0.65
CA SER A 34 -1.79 15.30 -0.63
C SER A 34 -2.99 14.38 -0.34
N ILE A 35 -3.03 13.19 -0.95
CA ILE A 35 -4.06 12.19 -0.70
C ILE A 35 -3.94 11.59 0.71
N ALA A 36 -2.73 11.24 1.15
CA ALA A 36 -2.52 10.71 2.50
C ALA A 36 -2.96 11.70 3.60
N ASP A 37 -2.59 12.98 3.44
CA ASP A 37 -2.96 14.06 4.36
C ASP A 37 -4.47 14.31 4.37
N GLU A 38 -5.13 14.25 3.20
CA GLU A 38 -6.59 14.33 3.09
C GLU A 38 -7.27 13.17 3.83
N LEU A 39 -6.82 11.93 3.60
CA LEU A 39 -7.38 10.76 4.28
C LEU A 39 -7.15 10.83 5.79
N ASP A 40 -5.99 11.30 6.25
CA ASP A 40 -5.73 11.48 7.69
C ASP A 40 -6.68 12.50 8.32
N SER A 41 -6.97 13.60 7.63
CA SER A 41 -7.92 14.62 8.08
C SER A 41 -9.37 14.10 8.07
N VAL A 42 -9.77 13.45 6.97
CA VAL A 42 -11.12 12.92 6.76
C VAL A 42 -11.41 11.70 7.63
N PHE A 43 -10.42 10.94 8.06
CA PHE A 43 -10.63 9.78 8.93
C PHE A 43 -10.06 10.00 10.34
N ALA A 44 -9.78 11.25 10.71
CA ALA A 44 -9.37 11.58 12.07
C ALA A 44 -10.40 11.07 13.09
N GLY A 45 -9.92 10.26 14.05
CA GLY A 45 -10.74 9.66 15.11
C GLY A 45 -11.47 8.36 14.72
N VAL A 46 -11.33 7.89 13.48
CA VAL A 46 -11.84 6.57 13.05
C VAL A 46 -10.88 5.48 13.51
N ASP A 47 -11.39 4.47 14.20
CA ASP A 47 -10.62 3.26 14.49
C ASP A 47 -10.49 2.42 13.20
N ALA A 48 -9.33 2.54 12.56
CA ALA A 48 -9.01 1.85 11.33
C ALA A 48 -8.48 0.42 11.53
N THR A 49 -8.42 -0.09 12.77
CA THR A 49 -8.14 -1.52 13.01
C THR A 49 -9.33 -2.40 12.63
N ASP A 50 -10.55 -1.86 12.71
CA ASP A 50 -11.76 -2.48 12.19
C ASP A 50 -12.01 -2.04 10.75
N ILE A 51 -11.56 -2.86 9.80
CA ILE A 51 -11.76 -2.60 8.38
C ILE A 51 -13.25 -2.60 7.98
N GLY A 52 -14.10 -3.32 8.71
CA GLY A 52 -15.55 -3.32 8.51
C GLY A 52 -16.13 -1.95 8.82
N TYR A 53 -15.70 -1.35 9.93
CA TYR A 53 -16.06 0.02 10.30
C TYR A 53 -15.56 1.03 9.26
N VAL A 54 -14.31 0.93 8.80
CA VAL A 54 -13.78 1.81 7.73
C VAL A 54 -14.62 1.71 6.45
N LEU A 55 -14.95 0.48 6.02
CA LEU A 55 -15.72 0.26 4.80
C LEU A 55 -17.17 0.75 4.93
N ASP A 56 -17.80 0.57 6.10
CA ASP A 56 -19.14 1.06 6.41
C ASP A 56 -19.18 2.61 6.42
N GLN A 57 -18.17 3.24 7.01
CA GLN A 57 -17.99 4.68 6.92
C GLN A 57 -17.86 5.15 5.48
N THR A 58 -17.16 4.39 4.61
CA THR A 58 -17.02 4.71 3.17
C THR A 58 -18.22 4.35 2.28
N GLY A 59 -19.28 3.80 2.87
CA GLY A 59 -20.49 3.39 2.16
C GLY A 59 -21.48 4.54 1.90
N PRO A 60 -22.52 4.31 1.08
CA PRO A 60 -23.54 5.31 0.76
C PRO A 60 -24.38 5.78 1.96
N TYR A 61 -24.27 5.10 3.12
CA TYR A 61 -24.97 5.42 4.36
C TYR A 61 -24.02 5.71 5.54
N GLY A 62 -22.72 5.90 5.26
CA GLY A 62 -21.73 6.20 6.27
C GLY A 62 -21.88 7.60 6.88
N LEU A 63 -21.20 7.84 8.01
CA LEU A 63 -21.28 9.06 8.83
C LEU A 63 -20.70 10.29 8.10
N ARG A 64 -19.94 10.07 7.02
CA ARG A 64 -19.51 11.10 6.06
C ARG A 64 -20.10 10.74 4.70
N VAL A 65 -20.97 11.60 4.17
CA VAL A 65 -21.49 11.44 2.81
C VAL A 65 -20.31 11.60 1.86
N PHE A 66 -19.85 10.48 1.34
CA PHE A 66 -18.74 10.42 0.42
C PHE A 66 -19.23 10.78 -0.98
N ASP A 67 -18.66 11.83 -1.58
CA ASP A 67 -18.79 12.07 -3.02
C ASP A 67 -18.21 10.89 -3.81
N ASP A 68 -18.60 10.76 -5.09
CA ASP A 68 -18.27 9.67 -6.01
C ASP A 68 -16.76 9.30 -6.04
N TYR A 69 -15.89 10.25 -5.70
CA TYR A 69 -14.46 10.06 -5.53
C TYR A 69 -14.11 8.98 -4.50
N TYR A 70 -14.61 9.05 -3.27
CA TYR A 70 -14.19 8.13 -2.21
C TYR A 70 -14.82 6.75 -2.37
N PHE A 71 -16.03 6.68 -2.92
CA PHE A 71 -16.66 5.40 -3.24
C PHE A 71 -15.87 4.62 -4.30
N LYS A 72 -15.39 5.31 -5.35
CA LYS A 72 -14.51 4.71 -6.38
C LYS A 72 -13.15 4.28 -5.82
N ASN A 73 -12.65 4.98 -4.80
CA ASN A 73 -11.33 4.76 -4.23
C ASN A 73 -11.33 3.98 -2.89
N LYS A 74 -12.47 3.43 -2.47
CA LYS A 74 -12.65 2.78 -1.15
C LYS A 74 -11.59 1.72 -0.80
N ASN A 75 -11.11 0.96 -1.79
CA ASN A 75 -10.09 -0.06 -1.57
C ASN A 75 -8.73 0.55 -1.22
N ILE A 76 -8.34 1.65 -1.89
CA ILE A 76 -7.09 2.36 -1.63
C ILE A 76 -7.13 2.99 -0.24
N ILE A 77 -8.27 3.59 0.11
CA ILE A 77 -8.53 4.20 1.40
C ILE A 77 -8.44 3.15 2.52
N ALA A 78 -9.15 2.03 2.37
CA ALA A 78 -9.14 0.94 3.34
C ALA A 78 -7.73 0.36 3.54
N LEU A 79 -6.97 0.16 2.46
CA LEU A 79 -5.59 -0.31 2.53
C LEU A 79 -4.65 0.67 3.24
N TYR A 80 -4.77 1.97 2.94
CA TYR A 80 -3.96 3.00 3.58
C TYR A 80 -4.26 3.08 5.09
N LEU A 81 -5.54 3.20 5.45
CA LEU A 81 -5.97 3.33 6.84
C LEU A 81 -5.66 2.07 7.66
N ALA A 82 -5.98 0.89 7.15
CA ALA A 82 -5.68 -0.37 7.83
C ALA A 82 -4.17 -0.63 7.93
N GLY A 83 -3.41 -0.33 6.87
CA GLY A 83 -1.95 -0.47 6.89
C GLY A 83 -1.31 0.41 7.97
N LYS A 84 -1.75 1.67 8.04
CA LYS A 84 -1.32 2.61 9.08
C LYS A 84 -1.71 2.14 10.49
N ALA A 85 -2.95 1.70 10.69
CA ALA A 85 -3.45 1.25 11.99
C ALA A 85 -2.77 -0.04 12.49
N LEU A 86 -2.44 -0.96 11.57
CA LEU A 86 -1.78 -2.22 11.88
C LEU A 86 -0.23 -2.12 11.89
N GLY A 87 0.34 -0.98 11.50
CA GLY A 87 1.78 -0.78 11.43
C GLY A 87 2.47 -1.60 10.33
N VAL A 88 1.79 -1.80 9.19
CA VAL A 88 2.28 -2.60 8.05
C VAL A 88 2.36 -1.76 6.78
N ASP A 89 3.38 -2.04 5.95
CA ASP A 89 3.63 -1.34 4.70
C ASP A 89 2.75 -1.85 3.54
N LEU A 90 1.43 -1.63 3.62
CA LEU A 90 0.49 -1.93 2.53
C LEU A 90 0.44 -0.83 1.47
N VAL A 91 0.66 0.42 1.89
CA VAL A 91 0.64 1.61 1.03
C VAL A 91 1.86 2.49 1.36
N LYS A 92 2.58 2.94 0.34
CA LYS A 92 3.69 3.88 0.43
C LYS A 92 3.20 5.29 0.10
N VAL A 93 3.48 6.24 0.98
CA VAL A 93 3.25 7.66 0.71
C VAL A 93 4.50 8.25 0.06
N VAL A 94 4.32 8.98 -1.04
CA VAL A 94 5.38 9.71 -1.75
C VAL A 94 5.09 11.20 -1.77
N ALA A 95 6.12 12.03 -1.92
CA ALA A 95 5.93 13.48 -2.10
C ALA A 95 5.07 13.74 -3.34
N ASP A 96 4.27 14.82 -3.28
CA ASP A 96 3.58 15.32 -4.47
C ASP A 96 4.63 15.79 -5.50
N GLU A 97 4.40 15.47 -6.77
CA GLU A 97 5.23 15.93 -7.91
C GLU A 97 4.95 17.40 -8.26
#